data_AF-A0A7C4ZEI7-F1
#
_entry.id   AF-A0A7C4ZEI7-F1
#
_cell.length_a   1.000
_cell.length_b   1.000
_cell.length_c   1.000
_cell.angle_alpha   90.00
_cell.angle_beta   90.00
_cell.angle_gamma   90.00
#
_symmetry.space_group_name_H-M   'P 1'
#
loop_
_entity.id
_entity.type
_entity.pdbx_description
1 polymer ?
#
loop_
_entity_poly.entity_id
_entity_poly.type
_entity_poly.pdbx_seq_one_letter_code
_entity_poly.pdbx_strand_id
1 'polypeptide(L)'
;MDAKVDISEAACGGVSSVTIEKEPEGNSLIFIAETRNAVEVSELRELCSDLEHGCKVRMVAVGPVTAFAIKPFSEEPGHLSDFYEVTAILEAIASRYKAAYLQPLDATSYRIVEDLALETGSELMPLNHCDLCGRPEAFPTTLAAGEKNRRLAAGAYCSRCVAELNRQNDYQLVSALLNADKRNFGSCAHVELTNRVKRHGGKITFSARRRGQKLAATG
;
A
#
# COMPACT_ATOMS: atom_id res chain seq x y z
N MET A 1 1.22 6.93 17.08
CA MET A 1 2.03 8.12 17.38
C MET A 1 2.96 8.34 16.19
N ASP A 2 2.46 9.05 15.18
CA ASP A 2 3.24 9.38 13.99
C ASP A 2 4.14 10.56 14.30
N ALA A 3 5.46 10.33 14.25
CA ALA A 3 6.43 11.41 14.33
C ALA A 3 6.26 12.29 13.08
N LYS A 4 5.65 13.46 13.26
CA LYS A 4 5.75 14.56 12.29
C LYS A 4 7.24 14.87 12.11
N VAL A 5 7.79 14.44 10.97
CA VAL A 5 9.13 14.84 10.56
C VAL A 5 9.04 16.29 10.14
N ASP A 6 9.64 17.19 10.92
CA ASP A 6 9.81 18.61 10.55
C ASP A 6 10.71 18.69 9.32
N ILE A 7 10.09 18.90 8.16
CA ILE A 7 10.79 19.14 6.89
C ILE A 7 11.10 20.64 6.82
N SER A 8 12.18 21.05 7.48
CA SER A 8 12.78 22.37 7.19
C SER A 8 13.38 22.37 5.78
N GLU A 9 13.26 23.47 5.04
CA GLU A 9 13.76 23.67 3.67
C GLU A 9 15.26 23.35 3.47
N ALA A 10 16.02 23.22 4.56
CA ALA A 10 17.44 22.82 4.53
C ALA A 10 17.67 21.30 4.37
N ALA A 11 16.66 20.44 4.55
CA ALA A 11 16.88 19.01 4.79
C ALA A 11 17.15 18.15 3.53
N CYS A 12 16.81 18.60 2.32
CA CYS A 12 16.90 17.76 1.12
C CYS A 12 18.20 17.90 0.31
N GLY A 13 19.19 18.63 0.82
CA GLY A 13 20.57 18.58 0.28
C GLY A 13 21.26 17.22 0.47
N GLY A 14 20.73 16.36 1.35
CA GLY A 14 21.31 15.09 1.77
C GLY A 14 20.66 13.82 1.20
N VAL A 15 19.64 13.91 0.34
CA VAL A 15 18.97 12.70 -0.18
C VAL A 15 19.97 11.84 -0.97
N SER A 16 20.37 10.71 -0.39
CA SER A 16 21.31 9.75 -0.98
C SER A 16 20.62 8.55 -1.60
N SER A 17 19.37 8.29 -1.21
CA SER A 17 18.60 7.15 -1.68
C SER A 17 17.10 7.43 -1.71
N VAL A 18 16.44 6.83 -2.69
CA VAL A 18 14.98 6.78 -2.77
C VAL A 18 14.57 5.32 -2.90
N THR A 19 13.63 4.89 -2.07
CA THR A 19 13.14 3.53 -2.06
C THR A 19 11.67 3.50 -2.38
N ILE A 20 11.28 2.59 -3.27
CA ILE A 20 9.90 2.25 -3.58
C ILE A 20 9.61 0.81 -3.16
N GLU A 21 8.48 0.61 -2.52
CA GLU A 21 7.89 -0.71 -2.27
C GLU A 21 6.56 -0.73 -2.99
N LYS A 22 6.55 -1.38 -4.15
CA LYS A 22 5.37 -1.45 -5.00
C LYS A 22 4.34 -2.38 -4.38
N GLU A 23 3.09 -2.00 -4.54
CA GLU A 23 2.00 -2.93 -4.35
C GLU A 23 2.15 -4.10 -5.35
N PRO A 24 1.97 -5.36 -4.91
CA PRO A 24 1.89 -6.50 -5.83
C PRO A 24 0.83 -6.26 -6.90
N GLU A 25 1.01 -6.82 -8.09
CA GLU A 25 -0.03 -6.80 -9.11
C GLU A 25 -1.18 -7.76 -8.74
N GLY A 26 -2.32 -7.65 -9.44
CA GLY A 26 -3.46 -8.54 -9.24
C GLY A 26 -4.68 -7.88 -8.59
N ASN A 27 -5.78 -8.63 -8.62
CA ASN A 27 -7.09 -8.19 -8.13
C ASN A 27 -7.10 -8.13 -6.61
N SER A 28 -7.79 -7.14 -6.07
CA SER A 28 -8.00 -7.00 -4.63
C SER A 28 -9.49 -6.98 -4.33
N LEU A 29 -9.87 -7.50 -3.17
CA LEU A 29 -11.26 -7.61 -2.73
C LEU A 29 -11.40 -7.16 -1.28
N ILE A 30 -12.64 -6.87 -0.87
CA ILE A 30 -13.00 -6.81 0.55
C ILE A 30 -13.86 -8.02 0.87
N PHE A 31 -13.48 -8.81 1.86
CA PHE A 31 -14.32 -9.81 2.49
C PHE A 31 -15.01 -9.19 3.71
N ILE A 32 -16.33 -9.34 3.82
CA ILE A 32 -17.16 -8.79 4.90
C ILE A 32 -17.95 -9.93 5.51
N ALA A 33 -17.97 -10.04 6.84
CA ALA A 33 -18.76 -11.02 7.55
C ALA A 33 -19.47 -10.40 8.76
N GLU A 34 -20.70 -10.82 9.00
CA GLU A 34 -21.36 -10.60 10.29
C GLU A 34 -20.72 -11.49 11.36
N THR A 35 -20.40 -10.91 12.51
CA THR A 35 -19.96 -11.65 13.70
C THR A 35 -20.85 -11.34 14.89
N ARG A 36 -21.02 -12.30 15.78
CA ARG A 36 -21.93 -12.22 16.93
C ARG A 36 -21.22 -11.78 18.21
N ASN A 37 -19.91 -11.99 18.28
CA ASN A 37 -19.11 -11.75 19.48
C ASN A 37 -17.61 -11.73 19.15
N ALA A 38 -16.80 -11.35 20.15
CA ALA A 38 -15.35 -11.27 20.00
C ALA A 38 -14.66 -12.61 19.70
N VAL A 39 -15.29 -13.76 20.02
CA VAL A 39 -14.74 -15.09 19.70
C VAL A 39 -14.78 -15.31 18.20
N GLU A 40 -15.92 -15.04 17.56
CA GLU A 40 -16.05 -15.13 16.10
C GLU A 40 -15.13 -14.15 15.37
N VAL A 41 -14.95 -12.94 15.90
CA VAL A 41 -13.95 -12.00 15.36
C VAL A 41 -12.54 -12.61 15.40
N SER A 42 -12.18 -13.27 16.50
CA SER A 42 -10.88 -13.92 16.65
C SER A 42 -10.72 -15.10 15.70
N GLU A 43 -11.71 -15.98 15.62
CA GLU A 43 -11.73 -17.13 14.70
C GLU A 43 -11.60 -16.65 13.25
N LEU A 44 -12.35 -15.62 12.87
CA LEU A 44 -12.29 -15.09 11.51
C LEU A 44 -10.94 -14.44 11.21
N ARG A 45 -10.33 -13.75 12.19
CA ARG A 45 -8.98 -13.20 12.06
C ARG A 45 -7.95 -14.31 11.85
N GLU A 46 -8.05 -15.42 12.58
CA GLU A 46 -7.16 -16.58 12.41
C GLU A 46 -7.32 -17.19 11.01
N LEU A 47 -8.55 -17.44 10.57
CA LEU A 47 -8.85 -17.96 9.24
C LEU A 47 -8.30 -17.07 8.12
N CYS A 48 -8.42 -15.74 8.27
CA CYS A 48 -7.83 -14.81 7.32
C CYS A 48 -6.30 -14.71 7.44
N SER A 49 -5.73 -14.92 8.62
CA SER A 49 -4.27 -14.94 8.82
C SER A 49 -3.62 -16.12 8.09
N ASP A 50 -4.30 -17.26 7.98
CA ASP A 50 -3.79 -18.41 7.24
C ASP A 50 -3.58 -18.10 5.75
N LEU A 51 -4.36 -17.17 5.21
CA LEU A 51 -4.22 -16.69 3.83
C LEU A 51 -2.94 -15.87 3.59
N GLU A 52 -2.28 -15.35 4.63
CA GLU A 52 -1.12 -14.46 4.50
C GLU A 52 0.08 -15.08 3.76
N HIS A 53 0.11 -16.41 3.62
CA HIS A 53 1.13 -17.11 2.84
C HIS A 53 1.00 -16.84 1.32
N GLY A 54 -0.21 -16.59 0.83
CA GLY A 54 -0.51 -16.38 -0.59
C GLY A 54 -1.11 -14.99 -0.89
N CYS A 55 -1.37 -14.17 0.13
CA CYS A 55 -1.94 -12.84 -0.06
C CYS A 55 -1.51 -11.85 1.02
N LYS A 56 -1.70 -10.55 0.74
CA LYS A 56 -1.78 -9.53 1.78
C LYS A 56 -3.18 -9.50 2.34
N VAL A 57 -3.28 -9.50 3.66
CA VAL A 57 -4.54 -9.33 4.38
C VAL A 57 -4.44 -8.09 5.25
N ARG A 58 -5.49 -7.28 5.27
CA ARG A 58 -5.59 -6.13 6.16
C ARG A 58 -7.01 -5.99 6.68
N MET A 59 -7.16 -6.01 8.01
CA MET A 59 -8.44 -5.72 8.64
C MET A 59 -8.85 -4.26 8.38
N VAL A 60 -10.11 -4.07 7.99
CA VAL A 60 -10.72 -2.78 7.64
C VAL A 60 -11.77 -2.36 8.66
N ALA A 61 -12.50 -3.33 9.22
CA ALA A 61 -13.47 -3.08 10.29
C ALA A 61 -13.50 -4.27 11.26
N VAL A 62 -13.86 -3.99 12.51
CA VAL A 62 -13.96 -5.00 13.58
C VAL A 62 -15.18 -4.75 14.45
N GLY A 63 -15.94 -5.81 14.74
CA GLY A 63 -17.19 -5.72 15.50
C GLY A 63 -18.29 -6.56 14.86
N PRO A 64 -19.57 -6.23 15.09
CA PRO A 64 -20.70 -6.94 14.49
C PRO A 64 -20.59 -7.10 12.97
N VAL A 65 -19.96 -6.14 12.29
CA VAL A 65 -19.45 -6.25 10.93
C VAL A 65 -17.92 -6.28 10.99
N THR A 66 -17.32 -7.39 10.57
CA THR A 66 -15.87 -7.54 10.45
C THR A 66 -15.49 -7.63 8.99
N ALA A 67 -14.51 -6.83 8.57
CA ALA A 67 -14.11 -6.73 7.18
C ALA A 67 -12.59 -6.81 7.01
N PHE A 68 -12.16 -7.44 5.91
CA PHE A 68 -10.76 -7.61 5.53
C PHE A 68 -10.58 -7.22 4.07
N ALA A 69 -9.65 -6.32 3.78
CA ALA A 69 -9.09 -6.17 2.46
C ALA A 69 -8.11 -7.32 2.22
N ILE A 70 -8.19 -7.94 1.04
CA ILE A 70 -7.38 -9.10 0.66
C ILE A 70 -6.82 -8.87 -0.74
N LYS A 71 -5.52 -9.12 -0.91
CA LYS A 71 -4.82 -9.02 -2.19
C LYS A 71 -3.86 -10.19 -2.40
N PRO A 72 -4.15 -11.14 -3.29
CA PRO A 72 -3.24 -12.24 -3.63
C PRO A 72 -1.88 -11.73 -4.12
N PHE A 73 -0.82 -12.46 -3.76
CA PHE A 73 0.51 -12.26 -4.32
C PHE A 73 0.53 -12.85 -5.73
N SER A 74 0.09 -12.10 -6.73
CA SER A 74 0.31 -12.55 -8.11
C SER A 74 1.80 -12.46 -8.42
N GLU A 75 2.46 -13.60 -8.63
CA GLU A 75 3.86 -13.63 -9.10
C GLU A 75 3.96 -13.31 -10.60
N GLU A 76 2.88 -13.51 -11.38
CA GLU A 76 2.79 -13.10 -12.78
C GLU A 76 1.39 -12.55 -13.16
N PRO A 77 1.31 -11.42 -13.89
CA PRO A 77 0.04 -10.90 -14.41
C PRO A 77 -0.63 -11.92 -15.34
N GLY A 78 -1.79 -12.42 -14.93
CA GLY A 78 -2.60 -13.39 -15.70
C GLY A 78 -2.76 -14.76 -15.04
N HIS A 79 -2.04 -15.04 -13.95
CA HIS A 79 -2.28 -16.24 -13.15
C HIS A 79 -3.54 -16.07 -12.29
N LEU A 80 -4.67 -16.51 -12.85
CA LEU A 80 -5.97 -16.51 -12.18
C LEU A 80 -6.06 -17.56 -11.05
N SER A 81 -5.14 -18.52 -10.99
CA SER A 81 -5.13 -19.64 -10.02
C SER A 81 -5.23 -19.15 -8.58
N ASP A 82 -4.37 -18.21 -8.21
CA ASP A 82 -4.19 -17.81 -6.81
C ASP A 82 -5.40 -17.01 -6.31
N PHE A 83 -6.05 -16.28 -7.22
CA PHE A 83 -7.29 -15.59 -6.92
C PHE A 83 -8.46 -16.56 -6.75
N TYR A 84 -8.59 -17.57 -7.63
CA TYR A 84 -9.63 -18.59 -7.49
C TYR A 84 -9.47 -19.40 -6.21
N GLU A 85 -8.24 -19.76 -5.84
CA GLU A 85 -7.93 -20.45 -4.59
C GLU A 85 -8.32 -19.61 -3.37
N VAL A 86 -7.94 -18.32 -3.35
CA VAL A 86 -8.34 -17.40 -2.28
C VAL A 86 -9.87 -17.27 -2.23
N THR A 87 -10.56 -17.09 -3.36
CA THR A 87 -12.02 -17.01 -3.36
C THR A 87 -12.69 -18.29 -2.89
N ALA A 88 -12.16 -19.47 -3.23
CA ALA A 88 -12.69 -20.76 -2.77
C ALA A 88 -12.58 -20.91 -1.25
N ILE A 89 -11.46 -20.47 -0.66
CA ILE A 89 -11.29 -20.45 0.80
C ILE A 89 -12.28 -19.46 1.43
N LEU A 90 -12.42 -18.26 0.86
CA LEU A 90 -13.38 -17.26 1.34
C LEU A 90 -14.82 -17.74 1.23
N GLU A 91 -15.17 -18.50 0.19
CA GLU A 91 -16.49 -19.14 0.04
C GLU A 91 -16.72 -20.22 1.09
N ALA A 92 -15.70 -21.03 1.40
CA ALA A 92 -15.76 -21.99 2.49
C ALA A 92 -15.97 -21.30 3.85
N ILE A 93 -15.30 -20.17 4.09
CA ILE A 93 -15.53 -19.33 5.29
C ILE A 93 -16.94 -18.74 5.25
N ALA A 94 -17.38 -18.21 4.12
CA ALA A 94 -18.70 -17.63 3.93
C ALA A 94 -19.85 -18.64 4.09
N SER A 95 -19.58 -19.94 4.03
CA SER A 95 -20.59 -20.95 4.38
C SER A 95 -20.88 -21.02 5.89
N ARG A 96 -19.93 -20.57 6.72
CA ARG A 96 -20.00 -20.59 8.20
C ARG A 96 -20.45 -19.26 8.79
N TYR A 97 -20.31 -18.18 8.02
CA TYR A 97 -20.65 -16.81 8.41
C TYR A 97 -21.65 -16.22 7.44
N LYS A 98 -22.48 -15.26 7.86
CA LYS A 98 -23.21 -14.44 6.90
C LYS A 98 -22.21 -13.45 6.28
N ALA A 99 -21.62 -13.85 5.16
CA ALA A 99 -20.51 -13.13 4.55
C ALA A 99 -20.73 -12.83 3.07
N ALA A 100 -20.05 -11.81 2.60
CA ALA A 100 -20.00 -11.38 1.21
C ALA A 100 -18.59 -10.90 0.86
N TYR A 101 -18.28 -10.80 -0.43
CA TYR A 101 -17.08 -10.14 -0.90
C TYR A 101 -17.40 -9.10 -1.96
N LEU A 102 -16.67 -7.98 -1.94
CA LEU A 102 -16.82 -6.85 -2.85
C LEU A 102 -15.58 -6.71 -3.73
N GLN A 103 -15.79 -6.49 -5.02
CA GLN A 103 -14.75 -6.27 -6.02
C GLN A 103 -15.17 -5.20 -7.02
N PRO A 104 -14.23 -4.35 -7.48
CA PRO A 104 -12.83 -4.25 -7.03
C PRO A 104 -12.70 -3.55 -5.67
N LEU A 105 -11.52 -3.64 -5.05
CA LEU A 105 -11.15 -2.80 -3.91
C LEU A 105 -11.00 -1.34 -4.36
N ASP A 106 -12.07 -0.56 -4.22
CA ASP A 106 -12.11 0.85 -4.59
C ASP A 106 -12.80 1.72 -3.52
N ALA A 107 -12.92 3.02 -3.80
CA ALA A 107 -13.54 3.97 -2.88
C ALA A 107 -15.01 3.64 -2.56
N THR A 108 -15.73 3.00 -3.49
CA THR A 108 -17.12 2.57 -3.27
C THR A 108 -17.14 1.39 -2.31
N SER A 109 -16.28 0.40 -2.51
CA SER A 109 -16.15 -0.76 -1.61
C SER A 109 -15.79 -0.32 -0.19
N TYR A 110 -14.88 0.63 -0.02
CA TYR A 110 -14.57 1.19 1.30
C TYR A 110 -15.75 1.92 1.94
N ARG A 111 -16.49 2.73 1.17
CA ARG A 111 -17.68 3.43 1.67
C ARG A 111 -18.76 2.46 2.13
N ILE A 112 -18.97 1.35 1.40
CA ILE A 112 -19.92 0.31 1.84
C ILE A 112 -19.51 -0.26 3.20
N VAL A 113 -18.22 -0.54 3.42
CA VAL A 113 -17.73 -1.02 4.73
C VAL A 113 -17.90 0.05 5.81
N GLU A 114 -17.61 1.31 5.50
CA GLU A 114 -17.79 2.44 6.41
C GLU A 114 -19.25 2.60 6.84
N ASP A 115 -20.19 2.59 5.89
CA ASP A 115 -21.62 2.68 6.16
C ASP A 115 -22.09 1.51 7.04
N LEU A 116 -21.71 0.27 6.69
CA LEU A 116 -22.05 -0.92 7.47
C LEU A 116 -21.44 -0.89 8.88
N ALA A 117 -20.20 -0.43 9.02
CA ALA A 117 -19.54 -0.35 10.31
C ALA A 117 -20.23 0.69 11.21
N LEU A 118 -20.56 1.87 10.67
CA LEU A 118 -21.27 2.92 11.38
C LEU A 118 -22.66 2.48 11.82
N GLU A 119 -23.43 1.83 10.94
CA GLU A 119 -24.79 1.35 11.26
C GLU A 119 -24.81 0.30 12.36
N THR A 120 -23.78 -0.53 12.43
CA THR A 120 -23.71 -1.67 13.35
C THR A 120 -22.89 -1.39 14.61
N GLY A 121 -22.28 -0.21 14.73
CA GLY A 121 -21.38 0.14 15.84
C GLY A 121 -20.05 -0.61 15.78
N SER A 122 -19.63 -1.08 14.62
CA SER A 122 -18.30 -1.67 14.41
C SER A 122 -17.24 -0.57 14.33
N GLU A 123 -16.02 -0.88 14.77
CA GLU A 123 -14.88 0.03 14.70
C GLU A 123 -14.20 -0.06 13.33
N LEU A 124 -13.93 1.08 12.71
CA LEU A 124 -13.15 1.17 11.49
C LEU A 124 -11.66 1.18 11.81
N MET A 125 -10.92 0.30 11.16
CA MET A 125 -9.47 0.23 11.28
C MET A 125 -8.81 1.34 10.45
N PRO A 126 -7.74 1.97 10.94
CA PRO A 126 -7.07 3.04 10.22
C PRO A 126 -6.45 2.52 8.91
N LEU A 127 -6.83 3.16 7.80
CA LEU A 127 -6.26 2.93 6.48
C LEU A 127 -5.28 4.03 6.08
N ASN A 128 -4.33 3.67 5.23
CA ASN A 128 -3.51 4.69 4.56
C ASN A 128 -4.39 5.46 3.59
N HIS A 129 -4.05 6.72 3.36
CA HIS A 129 -4.70 7.55 2.35
C HIS A 129 -3.67 7.91 1.28
N CYS A 130 -4.09 7.90 0.02
CA CYS A 130 -3.23 8.26 -1.09
C CYS A 130 -2.81 9.72 -0.98
N ASP A 131 -1.52 10.00 -0.96
CA ASP A 131 -0.98 11.37 -0.84
C ASP A 131 -1.28 12.25 -2.07
N LEU A 132 -1.70 11.65 -3.18
CA LEU A 132 -2.10 12.38 -4.39
C LEU A 132 -3.60 12.69 -4.44
N CYS A 133 -4.46 11.71 -4.19
CA CYS A 133 -5.91 11.86 -4.37
C CYS A 133 -6.73 11.76 -3.08
N GLY A 134 -6.09 11.48 -1.94
CA GLY A 134 -6.73 11.36 -0.62
C GLY A 134 -7.60 10.12 -0.43
N ARG A 135 -7.68 9.20 -1.40
CA ARG A 135 -8.52 8.00 -1.27
C ARG A 135 -7.92 6.99 -0.29
N PRO A 136 -8.74 6.28 0.49
CA PRO A 136 -8.27 5.17 1.33
C PRO A 136 -7.67 4.06 0.46
N GLU A 137 -6.62 3.43 0.99
CA GLU A 137 -5.89 2.36 0.33
C GLU A 137 -5.33 1.39 1.38
N ALA A 138 -5.75 0.13 1.31
CA ALA A 138 -5.28 -0.91 2.23
C ALA A 138 -3.84 -1.33 1.90
N PHE A 139 -3.48 -1.33 0.62
CA PHE A 139 -2.21 -1.86 0.14
C PHE A 139 -1.45 -0.82 -0.69
N PRO A 140 -1.09 0.35 -0.15
CA PRO A 140 -0.49 1.39 -0.96
C PRO A 140 0.89 1.01 -1.47
N THR A 141 1.22 1.48 -2.66
CA THR A 141 2.63 1.62 -3.06
C THR A 141 3.25 2.71 -2.21
N THR A 142 4.38 2.42 -1.56
CA THR A 142 5.05 3.41 -0.70
C THR A 142 6.35 3.87 -1.32
N LEU A 143 6.65 5.16 -1.12
CA LEU A 143 7.90 5.77 -1.51
C LEU A 143 8.53 6.41 -0.28
N ALA A 144 9.84 6.28 -0.13
CA ALA A 144 10.59 6.95 0.92
C ALA A 144 11.88 7.53 0.35
N ALA A 145 12.15 8.80 0.66
CA ALA A 145 13.45 9.43 0.40
C ALA A 145 14.23 9.47 1.70
N GLY A 146 15.53 9.17 1.63
CA GLY A 146 16.38 9.11 2.81
C GLY A 146 17.84 9.47 2.54
N GLU A 147 18.54 9.69 3.65
CA GLU A 147 19.97 9.92 3.73
C GLU A 147 20.58 8.89 4.67
N LYS A 148 21.44 8.00 4.17
CA LYS A 148 22.03 6.90 4.96
C LYS A 148 20.96 6.10 5.72
N ASN A 149 20.74 6.43 7.00
CA ASN A 149 19.81 5.76 7.91
C ASN A 149 18.62 6.66 8.36
N ARG A 150 18.48 7.86 7.79
CA ARG A 150 17.42 8.80 8.13
C ARG A 150 16.39 8.87 7.00
N ARG A 151 15.13 8.63 7.33
CA ARG A 151 13.98 8.91 6.46
C ARG A 151 13.72 10.42 6.47
N LEU A 152 13.77 11.05 5.31
CA LEU A 152 13.57 12.48 5.13
C LEU A 152 12.16 12.82 4.67
N ALA A 153 11.61 12.00 3.78
CA ALA A 153 10.26 12.13 3.27
C ALA A 153 9.69 10.75 2.95
N ALA A 154 8.37 10.66 2.92
CA ALA A 154 7.69 9.48 2.44
C ALA A 154 6.25 9.77 2.03
N GLY A 155 5.72 8.90 1.18
CA GLY A 155 4.33 8.92 0.77
C GLY A 155 3.80 7.52 0.50
N ALA A 156 2.48 7.42 0.49
CA ALA A 156 1.67 6.25 0.20
C ALA A 156 0.71 6.59 -0.94
N TYR A 157 0.62 5.70 -1.94
CA TYR A 157 -0.10 5.95 -3.17
C TYR A 157 -1.03 4.80 -3.51
N CYS A 158 -2.27 5.12 -3.88
CA CYS A 158 -3.24 4.12 -4.30
C CYS A 158 -2.90 3.52 -5.67
N SER A 159 -3.34 2.28 -5.87
CA SER A 159 -3.18 1.52 -7.11
C SER A 159 -3.55 2.34 -8.35
N ARG A 160 -4.67 3.07 -8.29
CA ARG A 160 -5.14 3.94 -9.39
C ARG A 160 -4.14 5.05 -9.75
N CYS A 161 -3.67 5.83 -8.77
CA CYS A 161 -2.72 6.92 -9.06
C CYS A 161 -1.38 6.38 -9.54
N VAL A 162 -0.94 5.23 -9.01
CA VAL A 162 0.25 4.55 -9.49
C VAL A 162 0.07 4.09 -10.94
N ALA A 163 -1.09 3.50 -11.27
CA ALA A 163 -1.41 3.05 -12.63
C ALA A 163 -1.48 4.23 -13.63
N GLU A 164 -2.10 5.36 -13.25
CA GLU A 164 -2.17 6.58 -14.07
C GLU A 164 -0.77 7.18 -14.32
N LEU A 165 0.14 7.05 -13.35
CA LEU A 165 1.54 7.46 -13.49
C LEU A 165 2.44 6.37 -14.08
N ASN A 166 1.92 5.17 -14.30
CA ASN A 166 2.74 4.01 -14.63
C ASN A 166 3.42 4.23 -15.97
N ARG A 167 4.75 4.17 -15.93
CA ARG A 167 5.64 4.46 -17.04
C ARG A 167 6.41 3.19 -17.37
N GLN A 168 7.23 3.22 -18.42
CA GLN A 168 7.86 2.03 -18.98
C GLN A 168 8.77 1.27 -17.99
N ASN A 169 9.20 1.88 -16.88
CA ASN A 169 9.99 1.21 -15.84
C ASN A 169 9.90 1.90 -14.46
N ASP A 170 10.42 1.20 -13.44
CA ASP A 170 10.44 1.64 -12.04
C ASP A 170 11.10 3.02 -11.83
N TYR A 171 12.16 3.33 -12.58
CA TYR A 171 12.85 4.63 -12.49
C TYR A 171 11.91 5.77 -12.89
N GLN A 172 11.19 5.60 -14.00
CA GLN A 172 10.25 6.58 -14.50
C GLN A 172 9.06 6.75 -13.56
N LEU A 173 8.56 5.66 -12.97
CA LEU A 173 7.50 5.71 -11.96
C LEU A 173 7.93 6.49 -10.72
N VAL A 174 9.09 6.16 -10.14
CA VAL A 174 9.61 6.87 -8.96
C VAL A 174 9.82 8.34 -9.27
N SER A 175 10.38 8.66 -10.44
CA SER A 175 10.57 10.04 -10.87
C SER A 175 9.23 10.77 -11.02
N ALA A 176 8.19 10.11 -11.54
CA ALA A 176 6.86 10.70 -11.66
C ALA A 176 6.23 10.98 -10.29
N LEU A 177 6.33 10.03 -9.35
CA LEU A 177 5.81 10.20 -7.98
C LEU A 177 6.51 11.33 -7.23
N LEU A 178 7.84 11.41 -7.28
CA LEU A 178 8.62 12.49 -6.66
C LEU A 178 8.21 13.88 -7.16
N ASN A 179 7.84 13.99 -8.45
CA ASN A 179 7.42 15.26 -9.05
C ASN A 179 5.94 15.58 -8.82
N ALA A 180 5.08 14.56 -8.71
CA ALA A 180 3.65 14.72 -8.51
C ALA A 180 3.31 15.08 -7.05
N ASP A 181 3.98 14.45 -6.09
CA ASP A 181 3.73 14.64 -4.66
C ASP A 181 4.50 15.86 -4.11
N LYS A 182 3.97 17.04 -4.40
CA LYS A 182 4.54 18.30 -3.93
C LYS A 182 4.40 18.50 -2.42
N ARG A 183 3.50 17.76 -1.76
CA ARG A 183 3.26 17.90 -0.32
C ARG A 183 4.36 17.23 0.49
N ASN A 184 4.65 15.97 0.20
CA ASN A 184 5.65 15.20 0.95
C ASN A 184 7.04 15.30 0.33
N PHE A 185 7.13 15.46 -1.00
CA PHE A 185 8.40 15.45 -1.74
C PHE A 185 8.70 16.79 -2.42
N GLY A 186 7.98 17.86 -2.08
CA GLY A 186 8.25 19.20 -2.63
C GLY A 186 9.70 19.66 -2.45
N SER A 187 10.29 19.36 -1.28
CA SER A 187 11.71 19.64 -0.99
C SER A 187 12.69 18.74 -1.77
N CYS A 188 12.20 17.63 -2.32
CA CYS A 188 12.98 16.70 -3.15
C CYS A 188 12.95 17.04 -4.65
N ALA A 189 12.37 18.19 -5.06
CA ALA A 189 12.28 18.58 -6.47
C ALA A 189 13.64 18.69 -7.20
N HIS A 190 14.74 18.82 -6.46
CA HIS A 190 16.11 18.86 -7.00
C HIS A 190 16.81 17.50 -6.99
N VAL A 191 16.13 16.42 -6.60
CA VAL A 191 16.70 15.07 -6.53
C VAL A 191 16.64 14.43 -7.91
N GLU A 192 17.76 13.85 -8.32
CA GLU A 192 17.90 13.03 -9.53
C GLU A 192 18.27 11.61 -9.10
N LEU A 193 17.51 10.63 -9.59
CA LEU A 193 17.82 9.22 -9.42
C LEU A 193 19.00 8.85 -10.34
N THR A 194 19.90 8.01 -9.84
CA THR A 194 21.00 7.43 -10.62
C THR A 194 20.68 6.01 -11.04
N ASN A 195 21.47 5.44 -11.96
CA ASN A 195 21.30 4.06 -12.45
C ASN A 195 21.71 2.99 -11.42
N ARG A 196 22.25 3.38 -10.25
CA ARG A 196 22.61 2.42 -9.19
C ARG A 196 21.34 2.00 -8.45
N VAL A 197 20.88 0.78 -8.73
CA VAL A 197 19.69 0.18 -8.16
C VAL A 197 20.06 -1.04 -7.33
N LYS A 198 19.46 -1.18 -6.15
CA LYS A 198 19.49 -2.40 -5.36
C LYS A 198 18.06 -2.94 -5.21
N ARG A 199 17.90 -4.24 -5.38
CA ARG A 199 16.62 -4.94 -5.19
C ARG A 199 16.80 -5.94 -4.05
N HIS A 200 15.90 -5.93 -3.09
CA HIS A 200 15.88 -6.88 -1.98
C HIS A 200 14.43 -7.16 -1.58
N GLY A 201 13.92 -8.35 -1.90
CA GLY A 201 12.49 -8.64 -1.85
C GLY A 201 11.70 -7.68 -2.77
N GLY A 202 10.48 -7.31 -2.37
CA GLY A 202 9.62 -6.34 -3.09
C GLY A 202 10.09 -4.87 -3.03
N LYS A 203 11.26 -4.61 -2.45
CA LYS A 203 11.80 -3.26 -2.22
C LYS A 203 12.87 -2.91 -3.24
N ILE A 204 12.72 -1.77 -3.90
CA ILE A 204 13.65 -1.26 -4.91
C ILE A 204 14.24 0.05 -4.41
N THR A 205 15.56 0.09 -4.24
CA THR A 205 16.29 1.29 -3.78
C THR A 205 17.16 1.85 -4.88
N PHE A 206 16.88 3.10 -5.24
CA PHE A 206 17.67 3.92 -6.16
C PHE A 206 18.64 4.77 -5.36
N SER A 207 19.90 4.83 -5.81
CA SER A 207 20.80 5.87 -5.31
C SER A 207 20.40 7.21 -5.93
N ALA A 208 20.40 8.27 -5.15
CA ALA A 208 19.92 9.58 -5.52
C ALA A 208 21.01 10.64 -5.28
N ARG A 209 20.94 11.75 -6.02
CA ARG A 209 21.84 12.89 -5.89
C ARG A 209 21.11 14.19 -6.16
N ARG A 210 21.73 15.32 -5.82
CA ARG A 210 21.23 16.62 -6.24
C ARG A 210 21.52 16.85 -7.73
N ARG A 211 20.54 17.38 -8.46
CA ARG A 211 20.67 17.75 -9.87
C ARG A 211 21.83 18.73 -10.04
N GLY A 212 22.75 18.43 -10.96
CA GLY A 212 23.94 19.25 -11.23
C GLY A 212 25.17 18.94 -10.37
N GLN A 213 25.10 18.02 -9.40
CA GLN A 213 26.26 17.55 -8.65
C GLN A 213 27.02 16.48 -9.47
N LYS A 214 28.28 16.74 -9.84
CA LYS A 214 29.15 15.73 -10.47
C LYS A 214 29.40 14.59 -9.48
N LEU A 215 29.33 13.35 -9.97
CA LEU A 215 29.85 12.19 -9.22
C LEU A 215 31.33 12.47 -8.95
N ALA A 216 31.73 12.52 -7.68
CA ALA A 216 33.14 12.42 -7.35
C ALA A 216 33.62 11.09 -7.94
N ALA A 217 34.55 11.16 -8.88
CA ALA A 217 35.23 9.99 -9.40
C ALA A 217 35.96 9.36 -8.21
N THR A 218 35.37 8.33 -7.63
CA THR A 218 36.10 7.43 -6.72
C THR A 218 37.09 6.69 -7.59
N GLY A 219 38.35 7.12 -7.52
CA GLY A 219 39.51 6.39 -8.05
C GLY A 219 39.80 5.12 -7.26
#